data_AF-A0A377BE69-F1
#
_entry.id   AF-A0A377BE69-F1
#
_cell.length_a   1.000
_cell.length_b   1.000
_cell.length_c   1.000
_cell.angle_alpha   90.00
_cell.angle_beta   90.00
_cell.angle_gamma   90.00
#
_symmetry.space_group_name_H-M   'P 1'
#
loop_
_entity.id
_entity.type
_entity.pdbx_description
1 polymer ?
#
loop_
_entity_poly.entity_id
_entity_poly.type
_entity_poly.pdbx_seq_one_letter_code
_entity_poly.pdbx_strand_id
1 'polypeptide(L)'
;MGGEIAFGSDSAINMASQHINIHNSGVMSGNVTTAGDVNVMPGGALRVAKTTIGGNLENGGTVQMNSEGGKPGNVLTVNGNYTGNNGLMTFNATLGGDNSPTDKMNVKGDTQGNTRVRVDNIGGVGAQTVNGIELIEVGGNSAGNFALTTGTVEAGAYVYTLAKGKGNDEKKLVSDQ
;
A
#
# COMPACT_ATOMS: atom_id res chain seq x y z
N MET A 1 -19.95 15.83 3.31
CA MET A 1 -19.84 14.74 2.32
C MET A 1 -18.65 15.05 1.44
N GLY A 2 -17.70 14.13 1.36
CA GLY A 2 -16.58 14.22 0.44
C GLY A 2 -17.00 13.90 -0.99
N GLY A 3 -16.31 14.47 -1.98
CA GLY A 3 -16.47 14.11 -3.38
C GLY A 3 -15.43 13.07 -3.80
N GLU A 4 -15.85 12.11 -4.61
CA GLU A 4 -14.94 11.15 -5.27
C GLU A 4 -14.74 11.55 -6.72
N ILE A 5 -13.48 11.60 -7.14
CA ILE A 5 -13.08 11.61 -8.54
C ILE A 5 -12.61 10.19 -8.86
N ALA A 6 -13.45 9.47 -9.59
CA ALA A 6 -13.18 8.10 -10.01
C ALA A 6 -12.75 8.05 -11.47
N PHE A 7 -11.61 7.42 -11.71
CA PHE A 7 -11.10 7.08 -13.02
C PHE A 7 -11.39 5.58 -13.27
N GLY A 8 -11.73 5.19 -14.50
CA GLY A 8 -12.21 3.83 -14.80
C GLY A 8 -11.23 2.70 -14.42
N SER A 9 -11.72 1.46 -14.48
CA SER A 9 -10.99 0.25 -14.03
C SER A 9 -10.25 -0.53 -15.12
N ASP A 10 -10.37 -0.15 -16.40
CA ASP A 10 -9.70 -0.81 -17.52
C ASP A 10 -8.23 -0.38 -17.68
N SER A 11 -7.99 0.73 -18.39
CA SER A 11 -6.66 1.25 -18.67
C SER A 11 -6.34 2.42 -17.75
N ALA A 12 -5.07 2.53 -17.37
CA ALA A 12 -4.63 3.67 -16.58
C ALA A 12 -4.80 4.98 -17.37
N ILE A 13 -5.39 5.98 -16.72
CA ILE A 13 -5.42 7.34 -17.26
C ILE A 13 -4.10 8.03 -16.93
N ASN A 14 -3.37 8.46 -17.96
CA ASN A 14 -2.16 9.25 -17.80
C ASN A 14 -2.53 10.71 -17.58
N MET A 15 -2.35 11.19 -16.35
CA MET A 15 -2.55 12.58 -15.96
C MET A 15 -1.25 13.36 -16.08
N ALA A 16 -1.26 14.46 -16.83
CA ALA A 16 -0.11 15.36 -16.94
C ALA A 16 0.17 16.18 -15.67
N SER A 17 -0.72 16.09 -14.66
CA SER A 17 -0.60 16.82 -13.40
C SER A 17 0.73 16.54 -12.70
N GLN A 18 1.44 17.62 -12.38
CA GLN A 18 2.70 17.58 -11.63
C GLN A 18 2.48 17.54 -10.11
N HIS A 19 1.32 17.99 -9.64
CA HIS A 19 0.95 17.98 -8.23
C HIS A 19 -0.52 17.65 -8.09
N ILE A 20 -0.84 16.65 -7.25
CA ILE A 20 -2.21 16.31 -6.86
C ILE A 20 -2.29 16.37 -5.34
N ASN A 21 -3.23 17.16 -4.82
CA ASN A 21 -3.54 17.21 -3.40
C ASN A 21 -4.91 16.60 -3.15
N ILE A 22 -4.97 15.58 -2.31
CA ILE A 22 -6.21 14.93 -1.89
C ILE A 22 -6.50 15.41 -0.47
N HIS A 23 -7.34 16.44 -0.38
CA HIS A 23 -7.73 17.09 0.89
C HIS A 23 -8.73 16.27 1.70
N ASN A 24 -9.03 16.73 2.92
CA ASN A 24 -10.02 16.12 3.81
C ASN A 24 -11.34 15.79 3.08
N SER A 25 -11.80 14.55 3.25
CA SER A 25 -12.97 13.97 2.58
C SER A 25 -12.84 13.84 1.05
N GLY A 26 -11.79 14.35 0.42
CA GLY A 26 -11.53 14.11 -0.99
C GLY A 26 -11.12 12.65 -1.23
N VAL A 27 -11.64 12.07 -2.31
CA VAL A 27 -11.27 10.72 -2.75
C VAL A 27 -10.83 10.77 -4.20
N MET A 28 -9.68 10.16 -4.47
CA MET A 28 -9.24 9.84 -5.83
C MET A 28 -9.19 8.32 -5.97
N SER A 29 -9.77 7.78 -7.04
CA SER A 29 -9.82 6.34 -7.26
C SER A 29 -9.64 5.97 -8.73
N GLY A 30 -9.33 4.69 -8.98
CA GLY A 30 -9.20 4.14 -10.32
C GLY A 30 -7.78 3.79 -10.74
N ASN A 31 -7.64 3.39 -12.01
CA ASN A 31 -6.33 3.19 -12.60
C ASN A 31 -5.77 4.53 -13.09
N VAL A 32 -4.73 5.03 -12.43
CA VAL A 32 -4.17 6.36 -12.72
C VAL A 32 -2.67 6.32 -12.75
N THR A 33 -2.08 7.01 -13.72
CA THR A 33 -0.67 7.39 -13.73
C THR A 33 -0.57 8.90 -13.60
N THR A 34 0.08 9.42 -12.55
CA THR A 34 0.38 10.86 -12.43
C THR A 34 1.76 11.15 -13.02
N ALA A 35 1.97 12.37 -13.49
CA ALA A 35 3.29 12.79 -13.98
C ALA A 35 4.22 13.22 -12.83
N GLY A 36 3.66 13.80 -11.75
CA GLY A 36 4.45 14.23 -10.59
C GLY A 36 3.87 13.75 -9.26
N ASP A 37 3.98 14.61 -8.24
CA ASP A 37 3.77 14.29 -6.84
C ASP A 37 2.29 14.14 -6.48
N VAL A 38 2.03 13.30 -5.47
CA VAL A 38 0.71 13.17 -4.84
C VAL A 38 0.85 13.36 -3.33
N ASN A 39 0.03 14.26 -2.78
CA ASN A 39 -0.11 14.45 -1.34
C ASN A 39 -1.52 14.00 -0.90
N VAL A 40 -1.56 12.91 -0.13
CA VAL A 40 -2.77 12.44 0.53
C VAL A 40 -2.81 13.07 1.92
N MET A 41 -3.58 14.13 2.07
CA MET A 41 -3.65 14.89 3.32
C MET A 41 -4.54 14.18 4.36
N PRO A 42 -4.45 14.54 5.66
CA PRO A 42 -5.33 14.00 6.68
C PRO A 42 -6.81 14.09 6.29
N GLY A 43 -7.51 12.96 6.38
CA GLY A 43 -8.92 12.81 5.99
C GLY A 43 -9.16 12.60 4.49
N GLY A 44 -8.14 12.74 3.63
CA GLY A 44 -8.20 12.39 2.21
C GLY A 44 -7.92 10.90 1.97
N ALA A 45 -8.37 10.39 0.81
CA ALA A 45 -8.14 9.00 0.43
C ALA A 45 -7.70 8.83 -1.04
N LEU A 46 -6.65 8.04 -1.24
CA LEU A 46 -6.26 7.49 -2.53
C LEU A 46 -6.65 6.01 -2.56
N ARG A 47 -7.57 5.63 -3.45
CA ARG A 47 -8.01 4.25 -3.66
C ARG A 47 -7.27 3.67 -4.85
N VAL A 48 -6.43 2.69 -4.57
CA VAL A 48 -5.49 2.10 -5.51
C VAL A 48 -6.07 0.82 -6.11
N ALA A 49 -5.99 0.74 -7.43
CA ALA A 49 -6.10 -0.49 -8.19
C ALA A 49 -4.78 -0.77 -8.92
N LYS A 50 -4.60 -0.23 -10.13
CA LYS A 50 -3.29 -0.12 -10.80
C LYS A 50 -2.89 1.35 -10.88
N THR A 51 -2.18 1.84 -9.88
CA THR A 51 -1.85 3.26 -9.75
C THR A 51 -0.35 3.47 -9.82
N THR A 52 0.10 4.42 -10.65
CA THR A 52 1.49 4.88 -10.70
C THR A 52 1.56 6.35 -10.33
N ILE A 53 2.42 6.67 -9.38
CA ILE A 53 2.76 8.04 -9.03
C ILE A 53 4.10 8.38 -9.67
N GLY A 54 4.09 9.35 -10.58
CA GLY A 54 5.27 9.73 -11.36
C GLY A 54 6.39 10.37 -10.52
N GLY A 55 6.03 11.02 -9.42
CA GLY A 55 6.96 11.64 -8.47
C GLY A 55 6.89 11.00 -7.08
N ASN A 56 6.88 11.84 -6.06
CA ASN A 56 6.82 11.47 -4.66
C ASN A 56 5.38 11.25 -4.18
N LEU A 57 5.23 10.39 -3.17
CA LEU A 57 3.98 10.22 -2.44
C LEU A 57 4.15 10.64 -0.97
N GLU A 58 3.38 11.64 -0.54
CA GLU A 58 3.20 11.98 0.87
C GLU A 58 1.88 11.41 1.38
N ASN A 59 1.92 10.61 2.45
CA ASN A 59 0.74 9.95 3.00
C ASN A 59 0.47 10.38 4.45
N GLY A 60 -0.36 11.41 4.62
CA GLY A 60 -0.97 11.80 5.89
C GLY A 60 -2.43 11.36 6.06
N GLY A 61 -3.05 10.83 5.00
CA GLY A 61 -4.45 10.37 4.97
C GLY A 61 -4.57 8.85 4.90
N THR A 62 -5.34 8.35 3.93
CA THR A 62 -5.50 6.92 3.67
C THR A 62 -5.11 6.56 2.25
N VAL A 63 -4.19 5.62 2.09
CA VAL A 63 -3.97 4.90 0.84
C VAL A 63 -4.62 3.53 0.97
N GLN A 64 -5.67 3.29 0.21
CA GLN A 64 -6.46 2.08 0.30
C GLN A 64 -6.22 1.22 -0.94
N MET A 65 -5.56 0.08 -0.82
CA MET A 65 -5.46 -0.89 -1.91
C MET A 65 -6.81 -1.60 -2.01
N ASN A 66 -7.68 -1.18 -2.94
CA ASN A 66 -9.02 -1.74 -3.06
C ASN A 66 -9.59 -1.61 -4.48
N SER A 67 -9.19 -2.49 -5.39
CA SER A 67 -9.95 -2.71 -6.64
C SER A 67 -11.38 -3.19 -6.36
N GLU A 68 -12.22 -3.06 -7.39
CA GLU A 68 -13.54 -3.70 -7.44
C GLU A 68 -13.47 -5.18 -7.04
N GLY A 69 -14.37 -5.57 -6.12
CA GLY A 69 -14.49 -6.94 -5.63
C GLY A 69 -13.58 -7.31 -4.45
N GLY A 70 -12.73 -6.40 -3.95
CA GLY A 70 -11.95 -6.62 -2.71
C GLY A 70 -10.93 -7.76 -2.79
N LYS A 71 -10.51 -8.12 -4.00
CA LYS A 71 -9.52 -9.17 -4.21
C LYS A 71 -8.11 -8.62 -4.05
N PRO A 72 -7.16 -9.41 -3.50
CA PRO A 72 -5.75 -9.06 -3.53
C PRO A 72 -5.20 -8.98 -4.97
N GLY A 73 -4.15 -8.17 -5.15
CA GLY A 73 -3.41 -8.03 -6.41
C GLY A 73 -3.33 -6.60 -6.94
N ASN A 74 -3.78 -5.61 -6.17
CA ASN A 74 -3.60 -4.19 -6.46
C ASN A 74 -2.13 -3.81 -6.36
N VAL A 75 -1.70 -2.89 -7.21
CA VAL A 75 -0.31 -2.42 -7.24
C VAL A 75 -0.28 -0.90 -7.24
N LEU A 76 0.38 -0.35 -6.23
CA LEU A 76 0.83 1.04 -6.21
C LEU A 76 2.31 1.08 -6.61
N THR A 77 2.65 1.84 -7.64
CA THR A 77 4.04 2.17 -7.95
C THR A 77 4.31 3.64 -7.64
N VAL A 78 5.38 3.94 -6.91
CA VAL A 78 5.86 5.30 -6.64
C VAL A 78 7.24 5.41 -7.28
N ASN A 79 7.37 6.22 -8.33
CA ASN A 79 8.62 6.39 -9.07
C ASN A 79 9.64 7.26 -8.31
N GLY A 80 9.18 8.10 -7.39
CA GLY A 80 10.02 8.86 -6.46
C GLY A 80 10.07 8.26 -5.06
N ASN A 81 10.13 9.12 -4.06
CA ASN A 81 10.18 8.76 -2.65
C ASN A 81 8.78 8.62 -2.04
N TYR A 82 8.69 7.84 -0.97
CA TYR A 82 7.48 7.76 -0.14
C TYR A 82 7.73 8.30 1.27
N THR A 83 6.91 9.25 1.69
CA THR A 83 6.94 9.82 3.04
C THR A 83 5.65 9.51 3.78
N GLY A 84 5.76 8.70 4.84
CA GLY A 84 4.67 8.46 5.77
C GLY A 84 4.53 9.58 6.79
N ASN A 85 3.37 10.24 6.83
CA ASN A 85 3.02 11.30 7.78
C ASN A 85 1.96 10.80 8.78
N ASN A 86 2.17 9.61 9.36
CA ASN A 86 1.21 8.86 10.18
C ASN A 86 -0.08 8.44 9.43
N GLY A 87 -0.04 8.47 8.10
CA GLY A 87 -1.11 7.98 7.24
C GLY A 87 -1.35 6.48 7.40
N LEU A 88 -2.54 6.05 6.96
CA LEU A 88 -2.93 4.65 6.88
C LEU A 88 -2.62 4.11 5.48
N MET A 89 -2.08 2.91 5.40
CA MET A 89 -2.03 2.11 4.19
C MET A 89 -2.74 0.78 4.45
N THR A 90 -3.70 0.42 3.60
CA THR A 90 -4.42 -0.87 3.73
C THR A 90 -4.07 -1.80 2.59
N PHE A 91 -3.79 -3.06 2.88
CA PHE A 91 -3.54 -4.13 1.91
C PHE A 91 -4.57 -5.23 2.07
N ASN A 92 -4.96 -5.87 0.97
CA ASN A 92 -5.65 -7.15 0.98
C ASN A 92 -4.64 -8.28 0.76
N ALA A 93 -4.83 -9.40 1.44
CA ALA A 93 -4.03 -10.60 1.23
C ALA A 93 -4.86 -11.85 1.45
N THR A 94 -4.67 -12.89 0.65
CA THR A 94 -5.14 -14.24 0.99
C THR A 94 -4.04 -14.89 1.83
N LEU A 95 -4.09 -14.71 3.15
CA LEU A 95 -3.01 -15.12 4.05
C LEU A 95 -2.79 -16.64 4.04
N GLY A 96 -1.53 -17.01 3.86
CA GLY A 96 -1.05 -18.36 3.60
C GLY A 96 0.48 -18.39 3.71
N GLY A 97 1.16 -19.07 2.78
CA GLY A 97 2.62 -19.12 2.71
C GLY A 97 3.21 -17.97 1.89
N ASP A 98 4.53 -18.01 1.65
CA ASP A 98 5.29 -16.93 0.99
C ASP A 98 4.70 -16.43 -0.35
N ASN A 99 4.03 -17.30 -1.10
CA ASN A 99 3.44 -17.00 -2.42
C ASN A 99 1.99 -16.51 -2.34
N SER A 100 1.51 -16.09 -1.17
CA SER A 100 0.16 -15.60 -0.97
C SER A 100 -0.17 -14.44 -1.91
N PRO A 101 -1.30 -14.48 -2.62
CA PRO A 101 -1.82 -13.32 -3.34
C PRO A 101 -2.01 -12.14 -2.39
N THR A 102 -1.38 -11.01 -2.70
CA THR A 102 -1.43 -9.81 -1.87
C THR A 102 -1.33 -8.55 -2.72
N ASP A 103 -1.91 -7.46 -2.21
CA ASP A 103 -1.65 -6.12 -2.73
C ASP A 103 -0.19 -5.72 -2.50
N LYS A 104 0.38 -4.92 -3.40
CA LYS A 104 1.78 -4.51 -3.33
C LYS A 104 1.98 -3.00 -3.50
N MET A 105 2.97 -2.48 -2.79
CA MET A 105 3.51 -1.14 -3.01
C MET A 105 4.97 -1.24 -3.43
N ASN A 106 5.32 -0.63 -4.56
CA ASN A 106 6.68 -0.59 -5.08
C ASN A 106 7.18 0.86 -5.07
N VAL A 107 8.19 1.16 -4.25
CA VAL A 107 8.82 2.48 -4.19
C VAL A 107 10.17 2.40 -4.88
N LYS A 108 10.39 3.21 -5.93
CA LYS A 108 11.68 3.22 -6.65
C LYS A 108 12.74 4.06 -5.96
N GLY A 109 12.34 5.10 -5.22
CA GLY A 109 13.22 5.89 -4.38
C GLY A 109 13.28 5.42 -2.92
N ASP A 110 13.50 6.38 -2.03
CA ASP A 110 13.64 6.17 -0.59
C ASP A 110 12.28 6.16 0.12
N THR A 111 12.24 5.56 1.31
CA THR A 111 11.11 5.71 2.24
C THR A 111 11.55 6.37 3.54
N GLN A 112 10.68 7.20 4.11
CA GLN A 112 10.87 7.84 5.41
C GLN A 112 9.56 8.07 6.16
N GLY A 113 9.66 8.46 7.43
CA GLY A 113 8.50 8.78 8.28
C GLY A 113 7.78 7.54 8.81
N ASN A 114 6.54 7.72 9.27
CA ASN A 114 5.74 6.68 9.91
C ASN A 114 4.47 6.37 9.10
N THR A 115 4.19 5.09 8.89
CA THR A 115 2.97 4.60 8.23
C THR A 115 2.31 3.52 9.09
N ARG A 116 1.00 3.68 9.29
CA ARG A 116 0.16 2.65 9.89
C ARG A 116 -0.28 1.70 8.81
N VAL A 117 -0.14 0.40 9.03
CA VAL A 117 -0.48 -0.64 8.06
C VAL A 117 -1.67 -1.44 8.59
N ARG A 118 -2.69 -1.63 7.76
CA ARG A 118 -3.75 -2.62 7.99
C ARG A 118 -3.67 -3.66 6.90
N VAL A 119 -3.77 -4.93 7.26
CA VAL A 119 -3.89 -6.03 6.30
C VAL A 119 -5.22 -6.72 6.53
N ASP A 120 -6.04 -6.75 5.50
CA ASP A 120 -7.33 -7.41 5.49
C ASP A 120 -7.17 -8.81 4.88
N ASN A 121 -7.44 -9.86 5.67
CA ASN A 121 -7.34 -11.25 5.21
C ASN A 121 -8.56 -11.63 4.36
N ILE A 122 -8.35 -11.90 3.07
CA ILE A 122 -9.39 -12.24 2.11
C ILE A 122 -9.36 -13.75 1.85
N GLY A 123 -10.10 -14.50 2.67
CA GLY A 123 -10.29 -15.94 2.50
C GLY A 123 -9.05 -16.80 2.74
N GLY A 124 -7.98 -16.24 3.30
CA GLY A 124 -6.77 -16.99 3.66
C GLY A 124 -6.99 -17.83 4.92
N VAL A 125 -6.46 -19.05 4.89
CA VAL A 125 -6.53 -20.00 6.02
C VAL A 125 -5.29 -19.97 6.91
N GLY A 126 -4.27 -19.20 6.50
CA GLY A 126 -2.97 -19.14 7.14
C GLY A 126 -2.08 -20.34 6.78
N ALA A 127 -0.78 -20.11 6.78
CA ALA A 127 0.26 -21.12 6.69
C ALA A 127 1.58 -20.54 7.21
N GLN A 128 2.52 -21.41 7.56
CA GLN A 128 3.86 -20.99 7.92
C GLN A 128 4.56 -20.34 6.72
N THR A 129 5.20 -19.20 6.95
CA THR A 129 6.09 -18.53 6.00
C THR A 129 7.55 -18.90 6.26
N VAL A 130 8.34 -18.97 5.19
CA VAL A 130 9.80 -19.11 5.27
C VAL A 130 10.46 -17.77 4.96
N ASN A 131 10.07 -17.16 3.84
CA ASN A 131 10.58 -15.86 3.40
C ASN A 131 9.66 -14.69 3.77
N GLY A 132 8.39 -14.98 4.07
CA GLY A 132 7.36 -13.99 4.37
C GLY A 132 6.55 -13.58 3.13
N ILE A 133 5.35 -13.04 3.37
CA ILE A 133 4.44 -12.52 2.35
C ILE A 133 4.78 -11.05 2.12
N GLU A 134 5.26 -10.70 0.93
CA GLU A 134 5.78 -9.37 0.62
C GLU A 134 4.67 -8.34 0.34
N LEU A 135 4.69 -7.20 1.05
CA LEU A 135 3.73 -6.10 0.87
C LEU A 135 4.37 -4.88 0.20
N ILE A 136 5.61 -4.55 0.57
CA ILE A 136 6.27 -3.32 0.15
C ILE A 136 7.68 -3.65 -0.33
N GLU A 137 8.00 -3.22 -1.54
CA GLU A 137 9.34 -3.22 -2.11
C GLU A 137 9.90 -1.78 -2.11
N VAL A 138 11.16 -1.61 -1.69
CA VAL A 138 11.84 -0.30 -1.70
C VAL A 138 13.16 -0.45 -2.45
N GLY A 139 13.31 0.32 -3.53
CA GLY A 139 14.51 0.33 -4.37
C GLY A 139 15.64 1.21 -3.83
N GLY A 140 15.32 2.26 -3.07
CA GLY A 140 16.27 3.12 -2.38
C GLY A 140 16.47 2.75 -0.90
N ASN A 141 16.87 3.73 -0.10
CA ASN A 141 17.01 3.58 1.35
C ASN A 141 15.65 3.46 2.03
N SER A 142 15.44 2.39 2.79
CA SER A 142 14.17 2.16 3.48
C SER A 142 14.24 2.49 4.97
N ALA A 143 14.31 3.79 5.24
CA ALA A 143 14.29 4.36 6.57
C ALA A 143 12.87 4.58 7.11
N GLY A 144 11.84 4.39 6.28
CA GLY A 144 10.43 4.50 6.67
C GLY A 144 10.03 3.40 7.65
N ASN A 145 9.30 3.79 8.69
CA ASN A 145 8.72 2.89 9.68
C ASN A 145 7.28 2.51 9.27
N PHE A 146 7.04 1.22 9.17
CA PHE A 146 5.74 0.64 8.84
C PHE A 146 5.35 -0.29 9.97
N ALA A 147 4.19 -0.06 10.57
CA ALA A 147 3.72 -0.83 11.72
C ALA A 147 2.27 -1.23 11.55
N LEU A 148 1.96 -2.50 11.84
CA LEU A 148 0.59 -2.99 11.86
C LEU A 148 -0.22 -2.24 12.92
N THR A 149 -1.43 -1.80 12.58
CA THR A 149 -2.31 -1.07 13.51
C THR A 149 -2.68 -1.88 14.75
N THR A 150 -2.65 -3.20 14.63
CA THR A 150 -2.99 -4.18 15.67
C THR A 150 -1.77 -4.88 16.25
N GLY A 151 -0.56 -4.59 15.74
CA GLY A 151 0.68 -5.33 16.06
C GLY A 151 0.82 -6.64 15.28
N THR A 152 -0.26 -7.41 15.15
CA THR A 152 -0.31 -8.69 14.41
C THR A 152 -1.54 -8.78 13.50
N VAL A 153 -1.54 -9.75 12.59
CA VAL A 153 -2.69 -10.14 11.76
C VAL A 153 -2.83 -11.65 11.84
N GLU A 154 -4.04 -12.16 12.02
CA GLU A 154 -4.28 -13.60 12.24
C GLU A 154 -5.01 -14.25 11.06
N ALA A 155 -4.63 -15.49 10.74
CA ALA A 155 -5.35 -16.35 9.81
C ALA A 155 -5.26 -17.81 10.26
N GLY A 156 -6.41 -18.41 10.60
CA GLY A 156 -6.45 -19.75 11.14
C GLY A 156 -5.66 -19.86 12.44
N ALA A 157 -4.71 -20.80 12.49
CA ALA A 157 -3.82 -21.01 13.63
C ALA A 157 -2.55 -20.12 13.59
N TYR A 158 -2.39 -19.28 12.55
CA TYR A 158 -1.16 -18.53 12.31
C TYR A 158 -1.33 -17.05 12.66
N VAL A 159 -0.33 -16.52 13.35
CA VAL A 159 -0.20 -15.10 13.68
C VAL A 159 0.93 -14.52 12.83
N TYR A 160 0.68 -13.40 12.16
CA TYR A 160 1.64 -12.73 11.30
C TYR A 160 2.06 -11.39 11.90
N THR A 161 3.36 -11.13 11.90
CA THR A 161 3.95 -9.82 12.23
C THR A 161 4.53 -9.18 10.98
N LEU A 162 4.64 -7.84 10.97
CA LEU A 162 5.29 -7.12 9.87
C LEU A 162 6.79 -6.97 10.17
N ALA A 163 7.62 -7.60 9.35
CA ALA A 163 9.07 -7.57 9.46
C ALA A 163 9.70 -6.83 8.26
N LYS A 164 10.91 -6.30 8.48
CA LYS A 164 11.77 -5.83 7.39
C LYS A 164 12.54 -7.03 6.81
N GLY A 165 12.44 -7.24 5.50
CA GLY A 165 13.06 -8.34 4.77
C GLY A 165 14.60 -8.29 4.77
N LYS A 166 15.23 -9.41 4.40
CA LYS A 166 16.70 -9.52 4.22
C LYS A 166 17.06 -9.41 2.73
N GLY A 167 17.82 -8.37 2.36
CA GLY A 167 18.28 -8.14 0.99
C GLY A 167 17.15 -7.60 0.11
N ASN A 168 17.29 -6.35 -0.33
CA ASN A 168 16.20 -5.41 -0.64
C ASN A 168 15.40 -5.07 0.63
N ASP A 169 15.15 -3.79 0.86
CA ASP A 169 14.54 -3.32 2.11
C ASP A 169 13.00 -3.52 2.13
N GLU A 170 12.59 -4.74 1.81
CA GLU A 170 11.20 -5.17 1.69
C GLU A 170 10.48 -5.12 3.05
N LYS A 171 9.16 -4.99 3.05
CA LYS A 171 8.30 -5.20 4.24
C LYS A 171 7.43 -6.42 3.98
N LYS A 172 7.49 -7.40 4.87
CA LYS A 172 6.86 -8.71 4.71
C LYS A 172 6.09 -9.11 5.95
N LEU A 173 4.97 -9.82 5.76
CA LEU A 173 4.31 -10.54 6.83
C LEU A 173 5.03 -11.86 7.07
N VAL A 174 5.46 -12.09 8.30
CA VAL A 174 6.13 -13.32 8.72
C VAL A 174 5.25 -13.99 9.77
N SER A 175 4.96 -15.27 9.58
CA SER A 175 4.21 -16.05 10.55
C SER A 175 5.08 -16.42 11.75
N ASP A 176 4.57 -16.22 12.95
CA ASP A 176 5.11 -16.85 14.15
C ASP A 176 4.60 -18.30 14.23
N GLN A 177 5.44 -19.23 14.71
CA GLN A 177 5.07 -20.64 14.91
C GLN A 177 4.12 -20.84 16.09
#